data_AF-A0A920C9A4-F1
#
_entry.id   AF-A0A920C9A4-F1
#
_cell.length_a   1.000
_cell.length_b   1.000
_cell.length_c   1.000
_cell.angle_alpha   90.00
_cell.angle_beta   90.00
_cell.angle_gamma   90.00
#
_symmetry.space_group_name_H-M   'P 1'
#
loop_
_entity.id
_entity.type
_entity.pdbx_description
1 polymer ?
#
loop_
_entity_poly.entity_id
_entity_poly.type
_entity_poly.pdbx_seq_one_letter_code
_entity_poly.pdbx_strand_id
1 'polypeptide(L)'
;MDSEVKLRDVNKDDLPIYFEQQLDNFSNYMAAFTAKDPTRAAKDNTASIRVLKKYGFKICDEDKGFSNARAEEVEEYVLKLSSKAE
;
A
#
# COMPACT_ATOMS: atom_id res chain seq x y z
N MET A 1 13.88 -10.25 31.27
CA MET A 1 14.82 -9.31 30.61
C MET A 1 13.97 -8.20 30.07
N ASP A 2 13.77 -7.14 30.85
CA ASP A 2 13.06 -5.95 30.37
C ASP A 2 14.10 -5.02 29.76
N SER A 3 14.39 -5.22 28.48
CA SER A 3 15.11 -4.22 27.69
C SER A 3 14.18 -3.04 27.49
N GLU A 4 14.44 -1.97 28.23
CA GLU A 4 13.74 -0.69 28.09
C GLU A 4 13.95 -0.15 26.66
N VAL A 5 12.90 -0.19 25.83
CA VAL A 5 12.93 0.32 24.45
C VAL A 5 12.90 1.85 24.49
N LYS A 6 13.86 2.51 23.84
CA LYS A 6 13.94 3.98 23.75
C LYS A 6 13.89 4.43 22.30
N LEU A 7 13.03 5.41 22.03
CA LEU A 7 12.94 6.06 20.72
C LEU A 7 14.10 7.07 20.57
N ARG A 8 14.56 7.24 19.33
CA ARG A 8 15.53 8.27 18.95
C ARG A 8 15.19 8.83 17.58
N ASP A 9 15.77 9.99 17.26
CA ASP A 9 15.64 10.58 15.94
C ASP A 9 16.27 9.70 14.85
N VAL A 10 15.67 9.78 13.67
CA VAL A 10 16.15 9.13 12.45
C VAL A 10 17.38 9.87 11.93
N ASN A 11 18.43 9.14 11.59
CA ASN A 11 19.61 9.67 10.96
C ASN A 11 19.93 8.91 9.66
N LYS A 12 20.96 9.36 8.93
CA LYS A 12 21.30 8.81 7.60
C LYS A 12 21.75 7.36 7.63
N ASP A 13 22.35 6.91 8.73
CA ASP A 13 22.86 5.55 8.87
C ASP A 13 21.74 4.53 9.10
N ASP A 14 20.50 5.01 9.34
CA ASP A 14 19.30 4.16 9.39
C ASP A 14 18.81 3.75 8.00
N LEU A 15 19.25 4.45 6.95
CA LEU A 15 18.73 4.24 5.59
C LEU A 15 18.95 2.82 5.06
N PRO A 16 20.12 2.17 5.24
CA PRO A 16 20.29 0.77 4.86
C PRO A 16 19.34 -0.16 5.62
N ILE A 17 19.08 0.12 6.91
CA ILE A 17 18.18 -0.68 7.74
C ILE A 17 16.74 -0.55 7.24
N TYR A 18 16.29 0.66 6.93
CA TYR A 18 14.96 0.86 6.34
C TYR A 18 14.83 0.20 4.97
N PHE A 19 15.89 0.24 4.17
CA PHE A 19 15.90 -0.43 2.87
C PHE A 19 15.75 -1.94 3.03
N GLU A 20 16.48 -2.57 3.95
CA GLU A 20 16.33 -3.99 4.27
C GLU A 20 14.91 -4.32 4.79
N GLN A 21 14.36 -3.48 5.66
CA GLN A 21 12.98 -3.63 6.15
C GLN A 21 11.94 -3.51 5.03
N GLN A 22 12.17 -2.62 4.06
CA GLN A 22 11.33 -2.49 2.86
C GLN A 22 11.44 -3.70 1.92
N LEU A 23 12.54 -4.45 1.97
CA LEU A 23 12.69 -5.69 1.20
C LEU A 23 12.09 -6.91 1.90
N ASP A 24 11.75 -6.82 3.18
CA ASP A 24 11.17 -7.94 3.91
C ASP A 24 9.78 -8.30 3.33
N ASN A 25 9.67 -9.52 2.80
CA ASN A 25 8.45 -10.00 2.16
C ASN A 25 7.27 -10.08 3.14
N PHE A 26 7.53 -10.38 4.42
CA PHE A 26 6.47 -10.45 5.43
C PHE A 26 5.97 -9.05 5.80
N SER A 27 6.88 -8.12 6.03
CA SER A 27 6.56 -6.70 6.25
C SER A 27 5.87 -6.11 5.04
N ASN A 28 6.29 -6.44 3.81
CA ASN A 28 5.59 -6.05 2.60
C ASN A 28 4.19 -6.66 2.53
N TYR A 29 4.00 -7.93 2.87
CA TYR A 29 2.66 -8.52 2.91
C TYR A 29 1.75 -7.86 3.96
N MET A 30 2.31 -7.40 5.08
CA MET A 30 1.56 -6.77 6.17
C MET A 30 1.34 -5.26 5.96
N ALA A 31 2.33 -4.56 5.41
CA ALA A 31 2.33 -3.11 5.20
C ALA A 31 1.79 -2.73 3.81
N ALA A 32 2.03 -3.57 2.81
CA ALA A 32 1.48 -3.33 1.51
C ALA A 32 0.00 -3.71 1.54
N PHE A 33 -0.81 -2.68 1.29
CA PHE A 33 -2.07 -2.78 0.58
C PHE A 33 -1.87 -3.36 -0.83
N THR A 34 -1.01 -4.35 -1.02
CA THR A 34 -0.97 -5.11 -2.25
C THR A 34 -2.25 -5.90 -2.26
N ALA A 35 -3.29 -5.27 -2.80
CA ALA A 35 -4.41 -6.01 -3.30
C ALA A 35 -3.83 -7.14 -4.15
N LYS A 36 -4.37 -8.34 -3.97
CA LYS A 36 -4.01 -9.53 -4.75
C LYS A 36 -3.99 -9.25 -6.26
N ASP A 37 -4.72 -8.23 -6.67
CA ASP A 37 -4.73 -7.62 -7.97
C ASP A 37 -4.24 -6.15 -7.89
N PRO A 38 -3.14 -5.77 -8.58
CA PRO A 38 -2.62 -4.39 -8.58
C PRO A 38 -3.57 -3.36 -9.19
N THR A 39 -4.68 -3.81 -9.78
CA THR A 39 -5.76 -2.95 -10.28
C THR A 39 -6.79 -2.59 -9.21
N ARG A 40 -6.60 -3.02 -7.96
CA ARG A 40 -7.49 -2.70 -6.84
C ARG A 40 -6.79 -1.85 -5.78
N ALA A 41 -7.51 -0.92 -5.19
CA ALA A 41 -6.99 -0.09 -4.11
C ALA A 41 -8.09 0.22 -3.08
N ALA A 42 -7.78 0.12 -1.78
CA ALA A 42 -8.67 0.57 -0.71
C ALA A 42 -9.07 2.03 -0.95
N LYS A 43 -10.36 2.37 -0.75
CA LYS A 43 -10.91 3.69 -1.05
C LYS A 43 -10.24 4.81 -0.25
N ASP A 44 -9.78 4.50 0.96
CA ASP A 44 -9.06 5.43 1.84
C ASP A 44 -7.58 5.63 1.45
N ASN A 45 -7.03 4.76 0.58
CA ASN A 45 -5.69 4.88 0.04
C ASN A 45 -5.63 5.90 -1.11
N THR A 46 -5.84 7.17 -0.74
CA THR A 46 -5.90 8.32 -1.65
C THR A 46 -4.60 8.48 -2.46
N ALA A 47 -3.45 8.10 -1.89
CA ALA A 47 -2.15 8.18 -2.55
C ALA A 47 -2.08 7.24 -3.77
N SER A 48 -2.40 5.96 -3.59
CA SER A 48 -2.42 4.97 -4.69
C SER A 48 -3.45 5.34 -5.75
N ILE A 49 -4.66 5.73 -5.36
CA ILE A 49 -5.72 6.15 -6.29
C ILE A 49 -5.25 7.33 -7.16
N ARG A 50 -4.57 8.32 -6.56
CA ARG A 50 -4.03 9.47 -7.29
C ARG A 50 -2.95 9.06 -8.30
N VAL A 51 -2.05 8.14 -7.91
CA VAL A 51 -1.01 7.61 -8.81
C VAL A 51 -1.65 6.87 -9.98
N LEU A 52 -2.58 5.93 -9.70
CA LEU A 52 -3.26 5.16 -10.74
C LEU A 52 -4.02 6.05 -11.72
N LYS A 53 -4.79 7.03 -11.22
CA LYS A 53 -5.49 8.01 -12.06
C LYS A 53 -4.52 8.81 -12.93
N LYS A 54 -3.37 9.25 -12.39
CA LYS A 54 -2.34 9.98 -13.14
C LYS A 54 -1.78 9.16 -14.32
N TYR A 55 -1.67 7.84 -14.17
CA TYR A 55 -1.20 6.95 -15.24
C TYR A 55 -2.30 6.43 -16.17
N GLY A 56 -3.51 7.02 -16.12
CA GLY A 56 -4.59 6.72 -17.06
C GLY A 56 -5.50 5.57 -16.64
N PHE A 57 -5.39 5.10 -15.40
CA PHE A 57 -6.39 4.19 -14.85
C PHE A 57 -7.66 4.94 -14.48
N LYS A 58 -8.81 4.35 -14.75
CA LYS A 58 -10.13 4.86 -14.37
C LYS A 58 -10.79 3.85 -13.46
N ILE A 59 -11.48 4.34 -12.42
CA ILE A 59 -12.35 3.51 -11.59
C ILE A 59 -13.45 2.97 -12.50
N CYS A 60 -13.58 1.64 -12.56
CA CYS A 60 -14.61 0.98 -13.35
C CYS A 60 -15.60 0.21 -12.48
N ASP A 61 -15.23 -0.12 -11.24
CA ASP A 61 -16.08 -0.84 -10.31
C ASP A 61 -15.69 -0.52 -8.85
N GLU A 62 -16.55 -0.93 -7.92
CA GLU A 62 -16.32 -0.91 -6.48
C GLU A 62 -16.52 -2.31 -5.92
N ASP A 63 -15.71 -2.68 -4.93
CA ASP A 63 -15.79 -3.99 -4.30
C ASP A 63 -15.34 -3.90 -2.83
N LYS A 64 -15.27 -5.04 -2.15
CA LYS A 64 -14.73 -5.16 -0.80
C LYS A 64 -13.64 -6.22 -0.73
N GLY A 65 -12.68 -6.02 0.16
CA GLY A 65 -11.55 -6.93 0.35
C GLY A 65 -11.10 -6.95 1.81
N PHE A 66 -10.60 -8.10 2.28
CA PHE A 66 -10.09 -8.20 3.64
C PHE A 66 -8.73 -7.49 3.79
N SER A 67 -8.74 -6.43 4.58
CA SER A 67 -7.64 -5.71 5.21
C SER A 67 -6.78 -6.52 6.15
N ASN A 68 -5.73 -7.26 5.75
CA ASN A 68 -4.84 -7.89 6.75
C ASN A 68 -4.22 -6.87 7.73
N ALA A 69 -3.86 -5.69 7.23
CA ALA A 69 -3.30 -4.60 8.04
C ALA A 69 -4.32 -4.00 9.03
N ARG A 70 -5.62 -4.06 8.69
CA ARG A 70 -6.72 -3.52 9.52
C ARG A 70 -7.49 -4.58 10.29
N ALA A 71 -7.26 -5.85 9.99
CA ALA A 71 -8.03 -7.00 10.45
C ALA A 71 -9.55 -6.89 10.20
N GLU A 72 -9.96 -6.23 9.12
CA GLU A 72 -11.37 -6.03 8.75
C GLU A 72 -11.59 -5.98 7.24
N GLU A 73 -12.84 -6.08 6.79
CA GLU A 73 -13.20 -5.86 5.39
C GLU A 73 -13.24 -4.37 5.07
N VAL A 74 -12.53 -3.95 4.02
CA VAL A 74 -12.50 -2.56 3.55
C VAL A 74 -13.13 -2.43 2.17
N GLU A 75 -13.65 -1.24 1.89
CA GLU A 75 -14.10 -0.89 0.55
C GLU A 75 -12.91 -0.60 -0.37
N GLU A 76 -12.98 -1.09 -1.60
CA GLU A 76 -11.95 -0.97 -2.62
C GLU A 76 -12.53 -0.40 -3.93
N TYR A 77 -11.71 0.34 -4.66
CA TYR A 77 -11.94 0.63 -6.06
C TYR A 77 -11.27 -0.42 -6.93
N VAL A 78 -11.95 -0.84 -8.01
CA VAL A 78 -11.36 -1.57 -9.13
C VAL A 78 -11.08 -0.58 -10.26
N LEU A 79 -9.83 -0.51 -10.72
CA LEU A 79 -9.38 0.46 -11.70
C LEU A 79 -8.82 -0.22 -12.94
N LYS A 80 -9.24 0.19 -14.13
CA LYS A 80 -8.69 -0.32 -15.39
C LYS A 80 -7.96 0.79 -16.14
N LEU A 81 -6.84 0.44 -16.77
CA LEU A 81 -6.17 1.34 -17.70
C LEU A 81 -7.15 1.63 -18.85
N SER A 82 -7.61 2.87 -18.97
CA SER A 82 -8.37 3.23 -20.17
C SER A 82 -7.36 3.34 -21.30
N SER A 83 -7.57 2.61 -22.39
CA SER A 83 -6.81 2.85 -23.63
C SER A 83 -6.83 4.34 -23.91
N LYS A 84 -5.64 4.90 -24.11
CA LYS A 84 -5.48 6.33 -24.39
C LYS A 84 -6.38 6.66 -25.59
N ALA A 85 -7.23 7.68 -25.45
CA ALA A 85 -7.74 8.34 -26.63
C ALA A 85 -6.51 8.87 -27.39
N GLU A 86 -6.51 8.60 -28.69
CA GLU A 86 -5.50 8.89 -29.70
C GLU A 86 -4.65 10.16 -29.45
#